data_AF-A0A564FQS9-F1
#
_entry.id   AF-A0A564FQS9-F1
#
_cell.length_a   1.000
_cell.length_b   1.000
_cell.length_c   1.000
_cell.angle_alpha   90.00
_cell.angle_beta   90.00
_cell.angle_gamma   90.00
#
_symmetry.space_group_name_H-M   'P 1'
#
loop_
_entity.id
_entity.type
_entity.pdbx_description
1 polymer ?
#
loop_
_entity_poly.entity_id
_entity_poly.type
_entity_poly.pdbx_seq_one_letter_code
_entity_poly.pdbx_strand_id
1 'polypeptide(L)'
;MRLQAVTRSGPSTSSDRIGDLTVQIARLVRHRAYVRDQVVSGMLLRFLPNGMRPWLGPDDLRRRLDAAGLDQRSLDHLFANVATEIAMAHARS
;
A
#
# COMPACT_ATOMS: atom_id res chain seq x y z
N MET A 1 1.91 -46.32 -1.66
CA MET A 1 2.31 -44.97 -2.11
C MET A 1 1.10 -44.29 -2.73
N ARG A 2 0.53 -43.26 -2.09
CA ARG A 2 -0.63 -42.51 -2.59
C ARG A 2 -0.15 -41.11 -3.01
N LEU A 3 -0.07 -40.89 -4.32
CA LEU A 3 0.11 -39.57 -4.92
C LEU A 3 -1.23 -38.84 -4.83
N GLN A 4 -1.32 -37.80 -4.01
CA GLN A 4 -2.44 -36.86 -4.08
C GLN A 4 -2.16 -35.86 -5.19
N ALA A 5 -2.94 -35.97 -6.28
CA ALA A 5 -3.06 -34.92 -7.27
C ALA A 5 -3.86 -33.77 -6.65
N VAL A 6 -3.16 -32.70 -6.24
CA VAL A 6 -3.80 -31.41 -5.93
C VAL A 6 -4.35 -30.85 -7.22
N THR A 7 -5.67 -30.87 -7.33
CA THR A 7 -6.40 -30.25 -8.44
C THR A 7 -6.35 -28.74 -8.28
N ARG A 8 -5.86 -28.12 -9.34
CA ARG A 8 -5.84 -26.69 -9.66
C ARG A 8 -7.16 -26.01 -9.29
N SER A 9 -7.14 -25.12 -8.29
CA SER A 9 -8.15 -24.05 -8.14
C SER A 9 -7.60 -22.78 -8.78
N GLY A 10 -8.40 -22.17 -9.66
CA GLY A 10 -7.97 -21.20 -10.67
C GLY A 10 -7.43 -19.86 -10.12
N PRO A 11 -6.95 -18.97 -11.01
CA PRO A 11 -6.49 -17.64 -10.63
C PRO A 11 -7.68 -16.74 -10.31
N SER A 12 -8.35 -16.95 -9.18
CA SER A 12 -9.29 -15.98 -8.63
C SER A 12 -8.52 -14.91 -7.87
N THR A 13 -7.76 -14.09 -8.59
CA THR A 13 -7.36 -12.76 -8.12
C THR A 13 -7.31 -11.85 -9.34
N SER A 14 -8.45 -11.25 -9.68
CA SER A 14 -8.37 -9.85 -10.10
C SER A 14 -7.76 -9.13 -8.91
N SER A 15 -6.43 -9.02 -8.96
CA SER A 15 -5.57 -8.50 -7.89
C SER A 15 -6.16 -7.17 -7.47
N ASP A 16 -6.75 -7.12 -6.28
CA ASP A 16 -7.31 -5.89 -5.71
C ASP A 16 -6.12 -4.99 -5.33
N ARG A 17 -5.49 -4.40 -6.35
CA ARG A 17 -4.27 -3.62 -6.24
C ARG A 17 -4.46 -2.44 -5.29
N ILE A 18 -5.66 -1.86 -5.28
CA ILE A 18 -6.02 -0.79 -4.34
C ILE A 18 -5.97 -1.33 -2.89
N GLY A 19 -6.51 -2.51 -2.63
CA GLY A 19 -6.46 -3.15 -1.31
C GLY A 19 -5.06 -3.54 -0.88
N ASP A 20 -4.25 -4.11 -1.77
CA ASP A 20 -2.85 -4.42 -1.47
C ASP A 20 -2.05 -3.14 -1.16
N LEU A 21 -2.23 -2.09 -1.96
CA LEU A 21 -1.62 -0.78 -1.72
C LEU A 21 -2.07 -0.18 -0.38
N THR A 22 -3.36 -0.30 -0.07
CA THR A 22 -3.94 0.15 1.20
C THR A 22 -3.28 -0.56 2.38
N VAL A 23 -3.08 -1.87 2.30
CA VAL A 23 -2.40 -2.65 3.34
C VAL A 23 -0.95 -2.23 3.49
N GLN A 24 -0.22 -2.02 2.39
CA GLN A 24 1.18 -1.58 2.45
C GLN A 24 1.32 -0.18 3.07
N ILE A 25 0.48 0.78 2.66
CA ILE A 25 0.46 2.11 3.26
C ILE A 25 0.08 2.04 4.75
N ALA A 26 -0.90 1.21 5.12
CA ALA A 26 -1.26 1.02 6.52
C ALA A 26 -0.12 0.43 7.35
N ARG A 27 0.68 -0.50 6.79
CA ARG A 27 1.89 -1.02 7.43
C ARG A 27 2.95 0.06 7.59
N LEU A 28 3.16 0.90 6.57
CA LEU A 28 4.07 2.03 6.62
C LEU A 28 3.66 3.01 7.73
N VAL A 29 2.40 3.45 7.76
CA VAL A 29 1.88 4.39 8.78
C VAL A 29 1.95 3.82 10.19
N ARG A 30 1.76 2.50 10.37
CA ARG A 30 1.89 1.82 11.67
C ARG A 30 3.33 1.54 12.08
N HIS A 31 4.32 1.77 11.20
CA HIS A 31 5.71 1.49 11.51
C HIS A 31 6.28 2.52 12.49
N ARG A 32 6.98 2.08 13.55
CA ARG A 32 7.51 2.97 14.60
C ARG A 32 8.48 4.05 14.09
N ALA A 33 9.23 3.72 13.03
CA ALA A 33 10.22 4.61 12.41
C ALA A 33 9.64 5.44 11.26
N TYR A 34 8.33 5.36 11.04
CA TYR A 34 7.67 6.15 10.01
C TYR A 34 7.57 7.61 10.44
N VAL A 35 8.28 8.46 9.71
CA VAL A 35 8.21 9.92 9.84
C VAL A 35 7.73 10.46 8.51
N ARG A 36 6.54 11.06 8.48
CA ARG A 36 5.94 11.63 7.27
C ARG A 36 6.87 12.59 6.56
N ASP A 37 7.60 13.42 7.31
CA ASP A 37 8.55 14.42 6.76
C ASP A 37 9.71 13.78 5.98
N GLN A 38 10.05 12.52 6.30
CA GLN A 38 11.11 11.78 5.62
C GLN A 38 10.63 11.04 4.36
N VAL A 39 9.33 11.11 4.04
CA VAL A 39 8.76 10.54 2.83
C VAL A 39 9.10 11.45 1.66
N VAL A 40 9.95 10.97 0.78
CA VAL A 40 10.46 11.79 -0.34
C VAL A 40 9.45 11.89 -1.49
N SER A 41 8.49 10.95 -1.53
CA SER A 41 7.48 10.91 -2.59
C SER A 41 6.28 11.83 -2.30
N GLY A 42 6.21 12.95 -3.02
CA GLY A 42 5.10 13.91 -2.93
C GLY A 42 3.72 13.32 -3.28
N MET A 43 3.68 12.32 -4.16
CA MET A 43 2.43 11.62 -4.49
C MET A 43 1.95 10.77 -3.30
N LEU A 44 2.86 10.08 -2.63
CA LEU A 44 2.56 9.26 -1.45
C LEU A 44 2.12 10.16 -0.29
N LEU A 45 2.79 11.30 -0.08
CA LEU A 45 2.45 12.33 0.91
C LEU A 45 1.03 12.90 0.78
N ARG A 46 0.44 12.86 -0.43
CA ARG A 46 -0.94 13.32 -0.68
C ARG A 46 -1.98 12.37 -0.10
N PHE A 47 -1.68 11.07 -0.06
CA PHE A 47 -2.58 10.04 0.46
C PHE A 47 -2.32 9.71 1.93
N LEU A 48 -1.14 10.05 2.43
CA LEU A 48 -0.78 9.88 3.83
C LEU A 48 -1.56 10.81 4.76
N PRO A 49 -1.81 10.37 6.01
CA PRO A 49 -2.48 11.18 6.99
C PRO A 49 -1.65 12.44 7.32
N ASN A 50 -2.32 13.57 7.47
CA ASN A 50 -1.71 14.84 7.83
C ASN A 50 -2.60 15.60 8.83
N GLY A 51 -2.13 16.74 9.36
CA GLY A 51 -2.89 17.50 10.37
C GLY A 51 -4.28 17.94 9.92
N MET A 52 -4.52 18.09 8.61
CA MET A 52 -5.85 18.38 8.03
C MET A 52 -6.63 17.12 7.65
N ARG A 53 -5.98 15.96 7.59
CA ARG A 53 -6.52 14.71 7.06
C ARG A 53 -6.08 13.56 7.96
N PRO A 54 -6.74 13.35 9.11
CA PRO A 54 -6.35 12.31 10.06
C PRO A 54 -6.42 10.91 9.42
N TRP A 55 -5.66 9.96 9.97
CA TRP A 55 -5.74 8.56 9.59
C TRP A 55 -7.08 7.98 10.08
N LEU A 56 -8.01 7.73 9.15
CA LEU A 56 -9.34 7.18 9.48
C LEU A 56 -9.40 5.65 9.28
N GLY A 57 -8.27 5.02 8.94
CA GLY A 57 -8.16 3.59 8.71
C GLY A 57 -8.04 3.20 7.24
N PRO A 58 -7.84 1.89 6.98
CA PRO A 58 -7.61 1.36 5.64
C PRO A 58 -8.81 1.57 4.70
N ASP A 59 -10.05 1.49 5.19
CA ASP A 59 -11.26 1.69 4.36
C ASP A 59 -11.42 3.11 3.81
N ASP A 60 -11.04 4.12 4.59
CA ASP A 60 -11.02 5.50 4.13
C ASP A 60 -9.89 5.71 3.11
N LEU A 61 -8.71 5.13 3.33
CA LEU A 61 -7.62 5.17 2.35
C LEU A 61 -8.01 4.49 1.03
N ARG A 62 -8.66 3.32 1.10
CA ARG A 62 -9.18 2.61 -0.07
C ARG A 62 -10.13 3.49 -0.86
N ARG A 63 -11.11 4.13 -0.20
CA ARG A 63 -12.05 5.06 -0.84
C ARG A 63 -11.37 6.26 -1.47
N ARG A 64 -10.29 6.79 -0.86
CA ARG A 64 -9.53 7.90 -1.42
C ARG A 64 -8.73 7.51 -2.66
N LEU A 65 -8.11 6.33 -2.65
CA LEU A 65 -7.37 5.79 -3.79
C LEU A 65 -8.32 5.49 -4.95
N ASP A 66 -9.50 4.95 -4.64
CA ASP A 66 -10.57 4.69 -5.61
C ASP A 66 -11.14 5.99 -6.21
N ALA A 67 -11.51 6.95 -5.35
CA ALA A 67 -12.02 8.26 -5.78
C ALA A 67 -10.97 9.11 -6.53
N ALA A 68 -9.68 8.84 -6.33
CA ALA A 68 -8.61 9.51 -7.07
C ALA A 68 -8.48 9.02 -8.52
N GLY A 69 -9.16 7.92 -8.90
CA GLY A 69 -9.18 7.42 -10.27
C GLY A 69 -7.78 7.09 -10.81
N LEU A 70 -6.93 6.50 -9.96
CA LEU A 70 -5.52 6.27 -10.29
C LEU A 70 -5.37 5.26 -11.43
N ASP A 71 -4.74 5.70 -12.52
CA ASP A 71 -4.29 4.81 -13.58
C ASP A 71 -3.30 3.75 -13.09
N GLN A 72 -3.21 2.66 -13.85
CA GLN A 72 -2.35 1.52 -13.52
C GLN A 72 -0.87 1.90 -13.35
N ARG A 73 -0.37 2.90 -14.09
CA ARG A 73 0.98 3.47 -13.92
C ARG A 73 1.13 4.22 -12.60
N SER A 74 0.13 5.00 -12.22
CA SER A 74 0.12 5.75 -10.96
C SER A 74 0.10 4.80 -9.76
N LEU A 75 -0.65 3.71 -9.85
CA LEU A 75 -0.64 2.63 -8.86
C LEU A 75 0.74 1.97 -8.77
N ASP A 76 1.37 1.63 -9.89
CA ASP A 76 2.70 1.02 -9.91
C ASP A 76 3.77 1.94 -9.29
N HIS A 77 3.74 3.23 -9.63
CA HIS A 77 4.60 4.24 -9.01
C HIS A 77 4.36 4.40 -7.51
N LEU A 78 3.11 4.30 -7.06
CA LEU A 78 2.79 4.31 -5.64
C LEU A 78 3.32 3.06 -4.94
N PHE A 79 3.17 1.87 -5.54
CA PHE A 79 3.74 0.64 -5.01
C PHE A 79 5.25 0.70 -4.88
N ALA A 80 5.95 1.13 -5.93
CA ALA A 80 7.40 1.28 -5.92
C ALA A 80 7.85 2.24 -4.80
N ASN A 81 7.20 3.40 -4.68
CA ASN A 81 7.51 4.36 -3.62
C ASN A 81 7.20 3.81 -2.22
N VAL A 82 6.06 3.14 -2.01
CA VAL A 82 5.73 2.54 -0.70
C VAL A 82 6.76 1.49 -0.33
N ALA A 83 7.16 0.63 -1.26
CA ALA A 83 8.20 -0.38 -1.03
C ALA A 83 9.56 0.26 -0.69
N THR A 84 9.97 1.30 -1.42
CA THR A 84 11.20 2.05 -1.11
C THR A 84 11.13 2.71 0.27
N GLU A 85 10.02 3.35 0.61
CA GLU A 85 9.83 3.99 1.92
C GLU A 85 9.83 2.97 3.07
N ILE A 86 9.21 1.80 2.88
CA ILE A 86 9.28 0.70 3.85
C ILE A 86 10.73 0.24 4.03
N ALA A 87 11.47 0.03 2.94
CA ALA A 87 12.87 -0.38 2.99
C ALA A 87 13.74 0.68 3.72
N MET A 88 13.53 1.96 3.43
CA MET A 88 14.20 3.07 4.11
C MET A 88 13.83 3.14 5.59
N ALA A 89 12.55 2.96 5.95
CA ALA A 89 12.09 2.95 7.33
C ALA A 89 12.67 1.78 8.13
N HIS A 90 12.86 0.62 7.49
CA HIS A 90 13.58 -0.52 8.08
C HIS A 90 15.07 -0.25 8.26
N ALA A 91 15.73 0.40 7.29
CA ALA A 91 17.15 0.76 7.41
C ALA A 91 17.42 1.80 8.53
N ARG A 92 16.41 2.57 8.92
CA ARG A 92 16.48 3.57 9.99
C ARG A 92 16.19 3.02 11.40
N SER A 93 15.77 1.76 11.53
CA SER A 93 15.26 1.15 12.78
C SER A 93 16.18 0.13 13.41
#